data_AF-A0A0D6LQE7-F1
#
_entry.id   AF-A0A0D6LQE7-F1
#
_cell.length_a   1.000
_cell.length_b   1.000
_cell.length_c   1.000
_cell.angle_alpha   90.00
_cell.angle_beta   90.00
_cell.angle_gamma   90.00
#
_symmetry.space_group_name_H-M   'P 1'
#
loop_
_entity.id
_entity.type
_entity.pdbx_description
1 polymer ?
#
loop_
_entity_poly.entity_id
_entity_poly.type
_entity_poly.pdbx_seq_one_letter_code
_entity_poly.pdbx_strand_id
1 'polypeptide(L)'
;MTSRSLTVALRNAPRLLQHSQRTAAHFTYMPSGVKPEIASAGGPAEKMNLCQAVNSALHIALAADDSALVFGEDVAFGGVFRCSVGLKDKFGEERVFNTPLCEQGIVGFAIGAAVGGSTAIAEVQFSDYIFPAYDQLVNEAAKYRYRSGDMFNCGALTVRATYGAVGHGGLYHSQSPEANFTHTPGLKVSFLPSVSQVF
;
A
#
# COMPACT_ATOMS: atom_id res chain seq x y z
N MET A 1 17.77 58.20 0.06
CA MET A 1 19.09 57.83 0.60
C MET A 1 19.06 58.13 2.09
N THR A 2 19.28 57.26 3.06
CA THR A 2 19.57 55.81 3.15
C THR A 2 19.53 55.46 4.64
N SER A 3 19.14 54.23 4.97
CA SER A 3 19.39 53.53 6.24
C SER A 3 18.67 54.03 7.51
N ARG A 4 17.40 53.63 7.67
CA ARG A 4 16.76 53.42 8.97
C ARG A 4 15.74 52.30 8.87
N SER A 5 16.18 51.04 8.94
CA SER A 5 15.29 49.89 9.17
C SER A 5 16.11 48.64 9.47
N LEU A 6 15.62 47.84 10.41
CA LEU A 6 16.07 46.48 10.76
C LEU A 6 17.19 46.33 11.81
N THR A 7 17.09 46.98 12.97
CA THR A 7 17.92 46.60 14.14
C THR A 7 17.16 46.46 15.46
N VAL A 8 15.82 46.31 15.44
CA VAL A 8 15.04 46.20 16.69
C VAL A 8 14.13 44.96 16.76
N ALA A 9 13.94 44.19 15.69
CA ALA A 9 13.03 43.03 15.70
C ALA A 9 13.68 41.66 15.99
N LEU A 10 14.84 41.62 16.65
CA LEU A 10 15.57 40.36 16.95
C LEU A 10 15.85 40.11 18.44
N ARG A 11 15.14 40.79 19.36
CA ARG A 11 15.37 40.62 20.81
C ARG A 11 14.35 39.75 21.55
N ASN A 12 13.28 39.26 20.93
CA ASN A 12 12.26 38.43 21.60
C ASN A 12 11.78 37.24 20.75
N ALA A 13 12.69 36.33 20.38
CA ALA A 13 12.30 35.02 19.84
C ALA A 13 13.03 33.89 20.57
N PRO A 14 12.60 33.49 21.78
CA PRO A 14 13.10 32.27 22.39
C PRO A 14 12.21 31.12 21.92
N ARG A 15 12.58 30.40 20.83
CA ARG A 15 12.16 28.98 20.54
C ARG A 15 12.49 28.43 19.15
N LEU A 16 13.65 28.73 18.55
CA LEU A 16 14.03 28.06 17.28
C LEU A 16 15.41 27.41 17.28
N LEU A 17 15.93 27.04 18.46
CA LEU A 17 17.24 26.37 18.58
C LEU A 17 17.28 25.24 19.63
N GLN A 18 16.15 24.60 19.93
CA GLN A 18 16.16 23.41 20.79
C GLN A 18 15.48 22.24 20.10
N HIS A 19 16.26 21.19 19.87
CA HIS A 19 15.89 19.87 19.34
C HIS A 19 15.86 19.69 17.82
N SER A 20 16.97 19.95 17.14
CA SER A 20 17.40 19.00 16.11
C SER A 20 18.17 17.88 16.81
N GLN A 21 17.45 16.95 17.44
CA GLN A 21 18.06 15.64 17.66
C GLN A 21 18.14 15.01 16.28
N ARG A 22 19.35 14.96 15.71
CA ARG A 22 19.66 13.98 14.67
C ARG A 22 19.58 12.62 15.34
N THR A 23 18.37 12.10 15.53
CA THR A 23 18.21 10.66 15.59
C THR A 23 18.71 10.20 14.23
N ALA A 24 19.81 9.43 14.22
CA ALA A 24 20.10 8.61 13.06
C ALA A 24 18.77 7.95 12.69
N ALA A 25 18.40 7.96 11.41
CA ALA A 25 17.30 7.15 10.91
C ALA A 25 17.75 5.68 10.99
N HIS A 26 18.01 5.22 12.21
CA HIS A 26 18.26 3.85 12.56
C HIS A 26 16.89 3.20 12.42
N PHE A 27 16.67 2.60 11.25
CA PHE A 27 15.58 1.67 11.06
C PHE A 27 15.86 0.47 11.97
N THR A 28 15.44 0.56 13.23
CA THR A 28 15.32 -0.62 14.07
C THR A 28 14.05 -1.31 13.60
N TYR A 29 14.21 -2.41 12.88
CA TYR A 29 13.10 -3.35 12.72
C TYR A 29 12.67 -3.80 14.12
N MET A 30 11.58 -3.23 14.60
CA MET A 30 10.87 -3.74 15.76
C MET A 30 9.85 -4.75 15.19
N PRO A 31 10.12 -6.07 15.25
CA PRO A 31 9.04 -7.02 15.03
C PRO A 31 7.93 -6.64 16.02
N SER A 32 6.67 -6.65 15.58
CA SER A 32 5.57 -6.56 16.53
C SER A 32 5.78 -7.70 17.56
N GLY A 33 6.09 -7.35 18.81
CA GLY A 33 6.29 -8.34 19.87
C GLY A 33 5.01 -9.15 20.14
N VAL A 34 3.88 -8.57 19.74
CA VAL A 34 2.66 -9.28 19.42
C VAL A 34 2.94 -10.03 18.12
N LYS A 35 3.29 -11.33 18.22
CA LYS A 35 2.77 -12.26 17.20
C LYS A 35 1.31 -11.86 17.08
N PRO A 36 0.77 -11.54 15.89
CA PRO A 36 -0.68 -11.50 15.81
C PRO A 36 -1.09 -12.81 16.47
N GLU A 37 -1.89 -12.71 17.52
CA GLU A 37 -2.75 -13.85 17.80
C GLU A 37 -3.47 -14.00 16.46
N ILE A 38 -2.93 -14.87 15.60
CA ILE A 38 -3.76 -15.82 14.93
C ILE A 38 -4.41 -16.43 16.14
N ALA A 39 -5.51 -15.82 16.59
CA ALA A 39 -6.44 -16.49 17.43
C ALA A 39 -6.49 -17.85 16.74
N SER A 40 -6.35 -18.92 17.51
CA SER A 40 -7.10 -20.09 17.12
C SER A 40 -8.53 -19.57 17.00
N ALA A 41 -8.87 -19.00 15.84
CA ALA A 41 -10.17 -18.55 15.48
C ALA A 41 -10.81 -19.90 15.25
N GLY A 42 -11.16 -20.56 16.37
CA GLY A 42 -11.73 -21.89 16.44
C GLY A 42 -13.15 -21.88 15.90
N GLY A 43 -13.43 -20.96 14.97
CA GLY A 43 -14.49 -21.11 14.01
C GLY A 43 -14.11 -22.21 13.01
N PRO A 44 -15.10 -22.79 12.33
CA PRO A 44 -14.85 -23.78 11.30
C PRO A 44 -14.02 -23.15 10.17
N ALA A 45 -12.83 -23.71 9.92
CA ALA A 45 -12.04 -23.37 8.74
C ALA A 45 -12.81 -23.80 7.49
N GLU A 46 -13.11 -22.83 6.62
CA GLU A 46 -13.78 -23.09 5.36
C GLU A 46 -12.76 -23.37 4.25
N LYS A 47 -13.05 -24.37 3.42
CA LYS A 47 -12.21 -24.68 2.26
C LYS A 47 -12.36 -23.59 1.20
N MET A 48 -11.35 -22.73 1.10
CA MET A 48 -11.28 -21.66 0.11
C MET A 48 -10.13 -21.91 -0.89
N ASN A 49 -10.35 -21.60 -2.16
CA ASN A 49 -9.24 -21.40 -3.09
C ASN A 49 -8.54 -20.05 -2.81
N LEU A 50 -7.38 -19.81 -3.42
CA LEU A 50 -6.60 -18.59 -3.15
C LEU A 50 -7.37 -17.30 -3.47
N CYS A 51 -8.13 -17.27 -4.56
CA CYS A 51 -8.95 -16.12 -4.94
C CYS A 51 -10.03 -15.82 -3.86
N GLN A 52 -10.70 -16.87 -3.37
CA GLN A 52 -11.67 -16.76 -2.28
C GLN A 52 -11.00 -16.31 -0.97
N ALA A 53 -9.79 -16.80 -0.67
CA ALA A 53 -9.04 -16.36 0.50
C ALA A 53 -8.66 -14.87 0.42
N VAL A 54 -8.23 -14.40 -0.75
CA VAL A 54 -7.98 -12.96 -1.00
C VAL A 54 -9.26 -12.14 -0.83
N ASN A 55 -10.37 -12.60 -1.42
CA ASN A 55 -11.66 -11.94 -1.27
C ASN A 55 -12.12 -11.86 0.20
N SER A 56 -11.97 -12.96 0.95
CA SER A 56 -12.26 -13.02 2.38
C SER A 56 -11.40 -12.04 3.18
N ALA A 57 -10.09 -11.96 2.88
CA ALA A 57 -9.20 -11.00 3.51
C ALA A 57 -9.60 -9.54 3.22
N LEU A 58 -10.04 -9.22 1.99
CA LEU A 58 -10.55 -7.89 1.64
C LEU A 58 -11.86 -7.57 2.37
N HIS A 59 -12.76 -8.55 2.50
CA HIS A 59 -13.97 -8.40 3.30
C HIS A 59 -13.66 -8.09 4.76
N ILE A 60 -12.67 -8.78 5.36
CA ILE A 60 -12.23 -8.53 6.73
C ILE A 60 -11.63 -7.12 6.85
N ALA A 61 -10.75 -6.73 5.92
CA ALA A 61 -10.11 -5.42 5.93
C ALA A 61 -11.13 -4.27 5.82
N LEU A 62 -12.06 -4.35 4.86
CA LEU A 62 -13.11 -3.34 4.66
C LEU A 62 -14.10 -3.27 5.82
N ALA A 63 -14.37 -4.40 6.50
CA ALA A 63 -15.25 -4.43 7.67
C ALA A 63 -14.57 -3.94 8.95
N ALA A 64 -13.26 -4.12 9.09
CA ALA A 64 -12.50 -3.74 10.28
C ALA A 64 -12.06 -2.27 10.27
N ASP A 65 -11.91 -1.67 9.09
CA ASP A 65 -11.43 -0.30 8.91
C ASP A 65 -12.34 0.46 7.94
N ASP A 66 -13.11 1.42 8.45
CA ASP A 66 -14.03 2.25 7.65
C ASP A 66 -13.31 3.16 6.64
N SER A 67 -12.01 3.42 6.84
CA SER A 67 -11.19 4.21 5.92
C SER A 67 -10.64 3.40 4.75
N ALA A 68 -10.78 2.07 4.77
CA ALA A 68 -10.19 1.22 3.76
C ALA A 68 -10.89 1.34 2.40
N LEU A 69 -10.09 1.44 1.34
CA LEU A 69 -10.52 1.56 -0.05
C LEU A 69 -9.89 0.43 -0.86
N VAL A 70 -10.66 -0.15 -1.77
CA VAL A 70 -10.18 -1.12 -2.77
C VAL A 70 -10.47 -0.58 -4.16
N PHE A 71 -9.43 -0.39 -4.96
CA PHE A 71 -9.61 0.21 -6.28
C PHE A 71 -8.54 -0.26 -7.26
N GLY A 72 -8.85 -0.14 -8.54
CA GLY A 72 -8.01 -0.57 -9.65
C GLY A 72 -8.87 -0.78 -10.90
N GLU A 73 -8.29 -1.35 -11.94
CA GLU A 73 -9.03 -1.69 -13.14
C GLU A 73 -9.98 -2.87 -12.86
N ASP A 74 -11.25 -2.73 -13.26
CA ASP A 74 -12.24 -3.81 -13.25
C ASP A 74 -12.60 -4.40 -11.87
N VAL A 75 -12.13 -3.79 -10.78
CA VAL A 75 -12.37 -4.24 -9.40
C VAL A 75 -13.86 -4.21 -9.03
N ALA A 76 -14.62 -3.23 -9.52
CA ALA A 76 -16.00 -2.96 -9.09
C ALA A 76 -16.99 -4.09 -9.39
N PHE A 77 -16.84 -4.80 -10.52
CA PHE A 77 -17.70 -5.96 -10.83
C PHE A 77 -17.17 -7.27 -10.21
N GLY A 78 -15.96 -7.23 -9.65
CA GLY A 78 -15.34 -8.37 -8.98
C GLY A 78 -13.91 -8.70 -9.42
N GLY A 79 -13.36 -7.95 -10.38
CA GLY A 79 -12.03 -8.18 -10.93
C GLY A 79 -12.00 -9.35 -11.92
N VAL A 80 -11.04 -9.31 -12.84
CA VAL A 80 -10.89 -10.35 -13.89
C VAL A 80 -10.60 -11.74 -13.31
N PHE A 81 -10.02 -11.80 -12.12
CA PHE A 81 -9.75 -13.04 -11.38
C PHE A 81 -10.78 -13.35 -10.28
N ARG A 82 -11.85 -12.55 -10.15
CA ARG A 82 -12.91 -12.69 -9.14
C ARG A 82 -12.50 -12.41 -7.69
N CYS A 83 -11.34 -11.78 -7.45
CA CYS A 83 -10.85 -11.52 -6.10
C CYS A 83 -11.66 -10.45 -5.34
N SER A 84 -12.45 -9.61 -6.02
CA SER A 84 -13.22 -8.52 -5.39
C SER A 84 -14.73 -8.67 -5.56
N VAL A 85 -15.22 -9.86 -5.94
CA VAL A 85 -16.66 -10.13 -6.12
C VAL A 85 -17.43 -9.80 -4.84
N GLY A 86 -18.56 -9.12 -4.98
CA GLY A 86 -19.47 -8.79 -3.87
C GLY A 86 -18.98 -7.68 -2.92
N LEU A 87 -17.75 -7.18 -3.10
CA LEU A 87 -17.22 -6.12 -2.23
C LEU A 87 -17.97 -4.80 -2.44
N LYS A 88 -18.20 -4.40 -3.71
CA LYS A 88 -18.93 -3.17 -4.04
C LYS A 88 -20.36 -3.20 -3.49
N ASP A 89 -21.07 -4.30 -3.69
CA ASP A 89 -22.46 -4.43 -3.23
C ASP A 89 -22.58 -4.32 -1.71
N LYS A 90 -21.56 -4.81 -0.97
CA LYS A 90 -21.55 -4.81 0.49
C LYS A 90 -21.07 -3.49 1.10
N PHE A 91 -20.03 -2.87 0.54
CA PHE A 91 -19.34 -1.73 1.15
C PHE A 91 -19.58 -0.40 0.42
N GLY A 92 -20.29 -0.42 -0.71
CA GLY A 92 -20.62 0.76 -1.50
C GLY A 92 -19.55 1.15 -2.50
N GLU A 93 -19.96 1.95 -3.48
CA GLU A 93 -19.08 2.39 -4.58
C GLU A 93 -18.03 3.40 -4.15
N GLU A 94 -18.25 4.13 -3.06
CA GLU A 94 -17.26 5.06 -2.49
C GLU A 94 -16.01 4.33 -1.95
N ARG A 95 -16.14 3.05 -1.60
CA ARG A 95 -15.06 2.23 -1.03
C ARG A 95 -14.49 1.20 -1.99
N VAL A 96 -15.26 0.81 -3.00
CA VAL A 96 -14.87 -0.19 -4.00
C VAL A 96 -15.23 0.31 -5.40
N PHE A 97 -14.23 0.81 -6.12
CA PHE A 97 -14.44 1.51 -7.39
C PHE A 97 -13.37 1.20 -8.45
N ASN A 98 -13.76 1.42 -9.70
CA ASN A 98 -12.85 1.32 -10.84
C ASN A 98 -12.04 2.60 -11.00
N THR A 99 -10.79 2.45 -11.40
CA THR A 99 -9.94 3.56 -11.86
C THR A 99 -9.92 3.62 -13.39
N PRO A 100 -9.48 4.75 -13.98
CA PRO A 100 -9.01 4.76 -15.37
C PRO A 100 -7.86 3.74 -15.56
N LEU A 101 -7.69 3.28 -16.80
CA LEU A 101 -6.66 2.31 -17.20
C LEU A 101 -5.28 3.00 -17.25
N CYS A 102 -4.61 3.07 -16.10
CA CYS A 102 -3.36 3.82 -15.91
C CYS A 102 -2.69 3.45 -14.57
N GLU A 103 -1.73 2.53 -14.59
CA GLU A 103 -1.13 1.96 -13.38
C GLU A 103 -0.33 2.99 -12.57
N GLN A 104 0.36 3.91 -13.24
CA GLN A 104 1.02 5.04 -12.57
C GLN A 104 0.01 5.95 -11.83
N GLY A 105 -1.18 6.11 -12.41
CA GLY A 105 -2.27 6.87 -11.80
C GLY A 105 -2.86 6.14 -10.61
N ILE A 106 -3.08 4.83 -10.73
CA ILE A 106 -3.55 3.95 -9.65
C ILE A 106 -2.63 4.06 -8.44
N VAL A 107 -1.32 3.84 -8.61
CA VAL A 107 -0.38 3.87 -7.48
C VAL A 107 -0.18 5.28 -6.93
N GLY A 108 -0.08 6.29 -7.80
CA GLY A 108 0.03 7.69 -7.35
C GLY A 108 -1.18 8.14 -6.52
N PHE A 109 -2.39 7.78 -6.97
CA PHE A 109 -3.61 8.00 -6.21
C PHE A 109 -3.60 7.25 -4.87
N ALA A 110 -3.16 5.99 -4.87
CA ALA A 110 -3.08 5.17 -3.67
C ALA A 110 -2.12 5.75 -2.62
N ILE A 111 -0.97 6.28 -3.05
CA ILE A 111 -0.04 7.00 -2.16
C ILE A 111 -0.74 8.22 -1.56
N GLY A 112 -1.43 9.02 -2.38
CA GLY A 112 -2.19 10.19 -1.91
C GLY A 112 -3.27 9.83 -0.88
N ALA A 113 -4.05 8.78 -1.15
CA ALA A 113 -5.07 8.29 -0.23
C ALA A 113 -4.47 7.81 1.10
N ALA A 114 -3.35 7.06 1.05
CA ALA A 114 -2.65 6.59 2.24
C ALA A 114 -2.07 7.74 3.08
N VAL A 115 -1.54 8.79 2.43
CA VAL A 115 -1.07 10.00 3.11
C VAL A 115 -2.24 10.79 3.70
N GLY A 116 -3.40 10.76 3.05
CA GLY A 116 -4.66 11.33 3.54
C GLY A 116 -5.28 10.59 4.73
N GLY A 117 -4.72 9.42 5.11
CA GLY A 117 -5.16 8.64 6.27
C GLY A 117 -6.06 7.46 5.95
N SER A 118 -6.33 7.16 4.68
CA SER A 118 -7.09 5.97 4.27
C SER A 118 -6.20 4.74 4.14
N THR A 119 -6.72 3.56 4.48
CA THR A 119 -6.07 2.30 4.05
C THR A 119 -6.31 2.08 2.56
N ALA A 120 -5.26 2.19 1.75
CA ALA A 120 -5.35 2.15 0.29
C ALA A 120 -4.91 0.79 -0.24
N ILE A 121 -5.86 -0.01 -0.76
CA ILE A 121 -5.61 -1.33 -1.34
C ILE A 121 -5.78 -1.24 -2.86
N ALA A 122 -4.68 -0.96 -3.56
CA ALA A 122 -4.67 -0.83 -5.01
C ALA A 122 -4.47 -2.19 -5.70
N GLU A 123 -5.21 -2.44 -6.78
CA GLU A 123 -5.02 -3.59 -7.66
C GLU A 123 -4.36 -3.16 -8.98
N VAL A 124 -3.24 -3.79 -9.31
CA VAL A 124 -2.67 -3.81 -10.66
C VAL A 124 -3.00 -5.17 -11.26
N GLN A 125 -3.61 -5.21 -12.45
CA GLN A 125 -4.29 -6.42 -12.94
C GLN A 125 -3.33 -7.62 -13.12
N PHE A 126 -2.13 -7.37 -13.64
CA PHE A 126 -1.02 -8.33 -13.71
C PHE A 126 0.28 -7.69 -13.24
N SER A 127 1.15 -8.45 -12.58
CA SER A 127 2.47 -7.97 -12.17
C SER A 127 3.32 -7.53 -13.37
N ASP A 128 3.07 -8.07 -14.56
CA ASP A 128 3.68 -7.66 -15.82
C ASP A 128 3.39 -6.18 -16.17
N TYR A 129 2.26 -5.64 -15.69
CA TYR A 129 1.81 -4.26 -15.91
C TYR A 129 2.17 -3.31 -14.77
N ILE A 130 2.98 -3.73 -13.79
CA ILE A 130 3.36 -2.86 -12.67
C ILE A 130 4.42 -1.81 -13.04
N PHE A 131 5.13 -2.00 -14.16
CA PHE A 131 6.28 -1.18 -14.54
C PHE A 131 5.97 0.29 -14.87
N PRO A 132 4.82 0.67 -15.46
CA PRO A 132 4.42 2.08 -15.55
C PRO A 132 4.35 2.76 -14.17
N ALA A 133 3.99 2.02 -13.11
CA ALA A 133 3.95 2.52 -11.73
C ALA A 133 5.29 2.45 -11.00
N TYR A 134 6.36 1.98 -11.65
CA TYR A 134 7.64 1.72 -11.00
C TYR A 134 8.23 2.97 -10.34
N ASP A 135 8.14 4.13 -11.00
CA ASP A 135 8.62 5.40 -10.43
C ASP A 135 7.85 5.79 -9.15
N GLN A 136 6.51 5.66 -9.16
CA GLN A 136 5.68 5.91 -7.98
C GLN A 136 6.01 4.95 -6.84
N LEU A 137 6.27 3.68 -7.13
CA LEU A 137 6.66 2.71 -6.10
C LEU A 137 8.04 3.00 -5.53
N VAL A 138 9.04 3.19 -6.41
CA VAL A 138 10.45 3.24 -6.03
C VAL A 138 10.87 4.60 -5.52
N ASN A 139 10.47 5.67 -6.19
CA ASN A 139 10.90 7.03 -5.83
C ASN A 139 9.95 7.72 -4.86
N GLU A 140 8.64 7.47 -4.96
CA GLU A 140 7.66 8.10 -4.09
C GLU A 140 7.34 7.24 -2.86
N ALA A 141 6.68 6.09 -3.03
CA ALA A 141 6.17 5.27 -1.93
C ALA A 141 7.28 4.78 -0.99
N ALA A 142 8.34 4.18 -1.55
CA ALA A 142 9.45 3.63 -0.76
C ALA A 142 10.16 4.67 0.11
N LYS A 143 10.24 5.91 -0.39
CA LYS A 143 11.02 6.99 0.25
C LYS A 143 10.14 7.95 1.04
N TYR A 144 8.81 7.82 0.98
CA TYR A 144 7.87 8.82 1.50
C TYR A 144 8.08 9.14 2.98
N ARG A 145 8.24 8.10 3.82
CA ARG A 145 8.50 8.24 5.25
C ARG A 145 9.89 8.81 5.54
N TYR A 146 10.90 8.34 4.81
CA TYR A 146 12.28 8.73 5.02
C TYR A 146 12.53 10.19 4.63
N ARG A 147 12.07 10.61 3.45
CA ARG A 147 12.28 11.98 2.93
C ARG A 147 11.58 13.06 3.75
N SER A 148 10.52 12.70 4.48
CA SER A 148 9.75 13.62 5.32
C SER A 148 10.24 13.67 6.78
N GLY A 149 11.23 12.85 7.17
CA GLY A 149 11.59 12.69 8.58
C GLY A 149 10.43 12.20 9.43
N ASP A 150 9.59 11.32 8.88
CA ASP A 150 8.36 10.78 9.48
C ASP A 150 7.20 11.78 9.66
N MET A 151 7.28 13.00 9.13
CA MET A 151 6.15 13.94 9.14
C MET A 151 4.97 13.45 8.28
N PHE A 152 5.25 12.69 7.22
CA PHE A 152 4.26 12.08 6.34
C PHE A 152 4.70 10.66 5.96
N ASN A 153 3.74 9.74 5.81
CA ASN A 153 4.02 8.39 5.35
C ASN A 153 2.83 7.81 4.56
N CYS A 154 3.09 6.81 3.72
CA CYS A 154 2.08 6.04 3.01
C CYS A 154 2.07 4.58 3.50
N GLY A 155 2.21 4.37 4.82
CA GLY A 155 2.32 3.03 5.40
C GLY A 155 1.06 2.19 5.31
N ALA A 156 -0.10 2.82 5.10
CA ALA A 156 -1.39 2.17 4.89
C ALA A 156 -1.65 1.79 3.42
N LEU A 157 -0.63 1.90 2.55
CA LEU A 157 -0.69 1.47 1.16
C LEU A 157 -0.37 -0.02 1.03
N THR A 158 -1.21 -0.75 0.30
CA THR A 158 -0.93 -2.09 -0.23
C THR A 158 -1.23 -2.10 -1.72
N VAL A 159 -0.25 -2.54 -2.53
CA VAL A 159 -0.46 -2.81 -3.96
C VAL A 159 -0.45 -4.33 -4.15
N ARG A 160 -1.53 -4.86 -4.72
CA ARG A 160 -1.67 -6.29 -5.04
C ARG A 160 -1.76 -6.48 -6.55
N ALA A 161 -1.16 -7.56 -7.03
CA ALA A 161 -1.19 -7.95 -8.43
C ALA A 161 -1.18 -9.47 -8.56
N THR A 162 -1.66 -9.99 -9.69
CA THR A 162 -1.43 -11.40 -10.04
C THR A 162 0.02 -11.60 -10.45
N TYR A 163 0.56 -12.79 -10.18
CA TYR A 163 2.00 -13.03 -10.20
C TYR A 163 2.32 -14.45 -10.67
N GLY A 164 3.39 -14.58 -11.46
CA GLY A 164 3.97 -15.86 -11.84
C GLY A 164 3.33 -16.52 -13.06
N ALA A 165 3.95 -17.62 -13.49
CA ALA A 165 3.55 -18.34 -14.70
C ALA A 165 2.18 -19.04 -14.55
N VAL A 166 1.38 -18.98 -15.62
CA VAL A 166 0.06 -19.64 -15.74
C VAL A 166 0.03 -20.73 -16.83
N GLY A 167 1.19 -21.15 -17.33
CA GLY A 167 1.34 -22.17 -18.37
C GLY A 167 1.22 -21.65 -19.81
N HIS A 168 0.28 -20.73 -20.08
CA HIS A 168 0.04 -20.17 -21.43
C HIS A 168 -0.01 -18.63 -21.46
N GLY A 169 0.55 -17.94 -20.45
CA GLY A 169 0.46 -16.48 -20.32
C GLY A 169 1.38 -15.69 -21.26
N GLY A 170 2.36 -16.33 -21.89
CA GLY A 170 3.34 -15.67 -22.75
C GLY A 170 4.16 -14.61 -22.00
N LEU A 171 4.58 -13.55 -22.71
CA LEU A 171 5.50 -12.54 -22.18
C LEU A 171 4.87 -11.59 -21.14
N TYR A 172 3.55 -11.40 -21.18
CA TYR A 172 2.88 -10.31 -20.45
C TYR A 172 1.79 -10.79 -19.47
N HIS A 173 1.74 -12.10 -19.19
CA HIS A 173 0.88 -12.68 -18.15
C HIS A 173 1.60 -13.82 -17.41
N SER A 174 2.91 -13.72 -17.24
CA SER A 174 3.72 -14.79 -16.62
C SER A 174 4.93 -14.30 -15.83
N GLN A 175 5.18 -12.99 -15.77
CA GLN A 175 6.39 -12.47 -15.18
C GLN A 175 6.42 -12.65 -13.65
N SER A 176 7.63 -12.57 -13.12
CA SER A 176 7.94 -12.56 -11.69
C SER A 176 8.91 -11.40 -11.46
N PRO A 177 8.39 -10.17 -11.26
CA PRO A 177 9.20 -8.94 -11.24
C PRO A 177 9.74 -8.58 -9.85
N GLU A 178 9.78 -9.52 -8.90
CA GLU A 178 10.17 -9.26 -7.51
C GLU A 178 11.60 -8.74 -7.36
N ALA A 179 12.51 -9.20 -8.21
CA ALA A 179 13.90 -8.76 -8.19
C ALA A 179 14.01 -7.25 -8.43
N ASN A 180 13.09 -6.67 -9.23
CA ASN A 180 13.04 -5.24 -9.48
C ASN A 180 12.69 -4.45 -8.21
N PHE A 181 11.85 -5.00 -7.33
CA PHE A 181 11.37 -4.29 -6.14
C PHE A 181 12.18 -4.58 -4.87
N THR A 182 12.75 -5.79 -4.75
CA THR A 182 13.50 -6.21 -3.56
C THR A 182 14.80 -5.43 -3.34
N HIS A 183 15.35 -4.79 -4.37
CA HIS A 183 16.49 -3.88 -4.24
C HIS A 183 16.11 -2.43 -3.88
N THR A 184 14.85 -2.17 -3.52
CA THR A 184 14.37 -0.83 -3.14
C THR A 184 14.08 -0.75 -1.64
N PRO A 185 14.97 -0.13 -0.83
CA PRO A 185 14.72 0.08 0.60
C PRO A 185 13.45 0.91 0.84
N GLY A 186 12.63 0.46 1.79
CA GLY A 186 11.36 1.10 2.15
C GLY A 186 10.12 0.37 1.64
N LEU A 187 10.26 -0.50 0.64
CA LEU A 187 9.20 -1.41 0.21
C LEU A 187 9.25 -2.73 0.98
N LYS A 188 8.08 -3.35 1.16
CA LYS A 188 7.94 -4.75 1.57
C LYS A 188 7.34 -5.51 0.40
N VAL A 189 8.05 -6.54 -0.07
CA VAL A 189 7.57 -7.43 -1.13
C VAL A 189 7.19 -8.76 -0.48
N SER A 190 5.95 -9.20 -0.71
CA SER A 190 5.42 -10.43 -0.15
C SER A 190 4.71 -11.23 -1.24
N PHE A 191 4.82 -12.54 -1.16
CA PHE A 191 4.13 -13.49 -2.02
C PHE A 191 3.27 -14.36 -1.15
N LEU A 192 2.05 -14.62 -1.60
CA LEU A 192 1.25 -15.67 -1.00
C LEU A 192 1.81 -17.00 -1.51
N PRO A 193 2.32 -17.89 -0.64
CA PRO A 193 2.69 -19.22 -1.07
C PRO A 193 1.45 -19.94 -1.62
N SER A 194 1.65 -20.91 -2.51
CA SER A 194 0.59 -21.81 -2.95
C SER A 194 0.13 -22.68 -1.78
N VAL A 195 -0.83 -22.21 -0.99
CA VAL A 195 -1.36 -22.99 0.12
C VAL A 195 -2.59 -23.78 -0.30
N SER A 196 -2.45 -25.10 -0.19
CA SER A 196 -3.55 -26.06 -0.09
C SER A 196 -4.22 -26.05 1.29
N GLN A 197 -3.74 -25.26 2.26
CA GLN A 197 -4.33 -25.17 3.61
C GLN A 197 -4.11 -23.77 4.21
N VAL A 198 -5.20 -23.04 4.41
CA VAL A 198 -5.29 -22.04 5.50
C VAL A 198 -5.79 -22.85 6.70
N PHE A 199 -4.95 -22.99 7.73
CA PHE A 199 -5.30 -23.67 8.98
C PHE A 199 -6.09 -22.75 9.90
#